data_AF-A0A2T9ZAJ1-F1
#
_entry.id   AF-A0A2T9ZAJ1-F1
#
_cell.length_a   1.000
_cell.length_b   1.000
_cell.length_c   1.000
_cell.angle_alpha   90.00
_cell.angle_beta   90.00
_cell.angle_gamma   90.00
#
_symmetry.space_group_name_H-M   'P 1'
#
loop_
_entity.id
_entity.type
_entity.pdbx_description
1 polymer ?
#
loop_
_entity_poly.entity_id
_entity_poly.type
_entity_poly.pdbx_seq_one_letter_code
_entity_poly.pdbx_strand_id
1 'polypeptide(L)'
;MATTSTSTSTPTPSPSPPVLKLEDLSLQQLVSIRERFEGDVNQLAQLGSLSDADSFLVDVGTGYFVSKSASQASKFYDSKIDYIQQNASKLLKSIDEKKLQLQDLNDYILEKSSTQEKS
;
A
#
# COMPACT_ATOMS: atom_id res chain seq x y z
N MET A 1 -66.18 42.42 -9.66
CA MET A 1 -64.90 43.01 -9.25
C MET A 1 -64.06 41.91 -8.62
N ALA A 2 -63.11 41.34 -9.38
CA ALA A 2 -62.23 40.28 -8.90
C ALA A 2 -60.86 40.89 -8.58
N THR A 3 -60.48 40.91 -7.31
CA THR A 3 -59.22 41.45 -6.83
C THR A 3 -58.13 40.39 -6.91
N THR A 4 -57.16 40.64 -7.79
CA THR A 4 -55.86 39.97 -7.83
C THR A 4 -55.07 40.31 -6.56
N SER A 5 -54.50 39.30 -5.91
CA SER A 5 -53.54 39.47 -4.80
C SER A 5 -52.23 38.81 -5.20
N THR A 6 -51.26 39.64 -5.55
CA THR A 6 -49.89 39.29 -5.91
C THR A 6 -49.14 38.71 -4.71
N SER A 7 -48.58 37.51 -4.88
CA SER A 7 -47.69 36.86 -3.92
C SER A 7 -46.25 37.39 -4.08
N THR A 8 -45.78 38.15 -3.10
CA THR A 8 -44.35 38.48 -2.95
C THR A 8 -43.95 38.21 -1.50
N SER A 9 -43.21 37.12 -1.24
CA SER A 9 -42.52 36.91 0.03
C SER A 9 -41.06 36.53 -0.22
N THR A 10 -40.21 37.47 0.14
CA THR A 10 -38.78 37.49 0.42
C THR A 10 -38.05 36.15 0.66
N PRO A 11 -36.77 36.03 0.21
CA PRO A 11 -35.91 34.89 0.53
C PRO A 11 -35.51 34.92 2.01
N THR A 12 -35.68 33.78 2.68
CA THR A 12 -35.29 33.55 4.08
C THR A 12 -33.78 33.59 4.24
N PRO A 13 -33.20 34.30 5.24
CA PRO A 13 -31.76 34.24 5.49
C PRO A 13 -31.38 32.86 6.06
N SER A 14 -30.42 32.20 5.41
CA SER A 14 -29.80 30.97 5.89
C SER A 14 -29.07 31.23 7.21
N PRO A 15 -29.26 30.40 8.26
CA PRO A 15 -28.57 30.59 9.53
C PRO A 15 -27.08 30.27 9.37
N SER A 16 -26.23 31.30 9.52
CA SER A 16 -24.78 31.13 9.68
C SER A 16 -24.49 30.27 10.91
N PRO A 17 -23.51 29.34 10.86
CA PRO A 17 -23.15 28.53 12.00
C PRO A 17 -22.73 29.44 13.18
N PRO A 18 -23.23 29.18 14.41
CA PRO A 18 -22.92 30.01 15.56
C PRO A 18 -21.42 29.95 15.85
N VAL A 19 -20.74 31.07 15.65
CA VAL A 19 -19.35 31.26 16.08
C VAL A 19 -19.38 31.44 17.60
N LEU A 20 -19.06 30.36 18.33
CA LEU A 20 -18.91 30.40 19.79
C LEU A 20 -17.68 31.24 20.15
N LYS A 21 -17.91 32.43 20.70
CA LYS A 21 -16.85 33.22 21.33
C LYS A 21 -16.51 32.57 22.68
N LEU A 22 -15.23 32.31 22.90
CA LEU A 22 -14.70 31.59 24.08
C LEU A 22 -15.07 32.23 25.43
N GLU A 23 -15.47 33.50 25.40
CA GLU A 23 -15.79 34.37 26.53
C GLU A 23 -17.25 34.26 27.01
N ASP A 24 -18.15 33.66 26.23
CA ASP A 24 -19.57 33.53 26.57
C ASP A 24 -19.95 32.15 27.16
N LEU A 25 -18.97 31.27 27.41
CA LEU A 25 -19.23 29.94 27.97
C LEU A 25 -19.25 29.97 29.50
N SER A 26 -20.40 29.64 30.09
CA SER A 26 -20.52 29.38 31.52
C SER A 26 -19.60 28.24 31.96
N LEU A 27 -19.12 28.29 33.21
CA LEU A 27 -18.25 27.25 33.77
C LEU A 27 -18.86 25.84 33.64
N GLN A 28 -20.18 25.73 33.71
CA GLN A 28 -20.89 24.46 33.53
C GLN A 28 -20.75 23.90 32.09
N GLN A 29 -20.72 24.78 31.08
CA GLN A 29 -20.51 24.37 29.69
C GLN A 29 -19.05 23.94 29.48
N LEU A 30 -18.08 24.61 30.10
CA LEU A 30 -16.67 24.19 30.03
C LEU A 30 -16.44 22.83 30.70
N VAL A 31 -17.11 22.55 31.83
CA VAL A 31 -17.06 21.22 32.47
C VAL A 31 -17.68 20.16 31.56
N SER A 32 -18.84 20.44 30.97
CA SER A 32 -19.49 19.51 30.03
C SER A 32 -18.65 19.24 28.78
N ILE A 33 -17.92 20.25 28.28
CA ILE A 33 -17.01 20.12 27.15
C ILE A 33 -15.78 19.28 27.53
N ARG A 34 -15.22 19.49 28.73
CA ARG A 34 -14.12 18.65 29.26
C ARG A 34 -14.55 17.19 29.35
N GLU A 35 -15.69 16.89 29.95
CA GLU A 35 -16.17 15.51 30.13
C GLU A 35 -16.38 14.81 28.78
N ARG A 36 -16.93 15.53 27.80
CA ARG A 36 -17.06 15.01 26.42
C ARG A 36 -15.71 14.76 25.78
N PHE A 37 -14.77 15.70 25.90
CA PHE A 37 -13.43 15.56 25.32
C PHE A 37 -12.64 14.42 25.96
N GLU A 38 -12.75 14.23 27.28
CA GLU A 38 -12.15 13.08 27.98
C GLU A 38 -12.77 11.75 27.54
N GLY A 39 -14.09 11.71 27.30
CA GLY A 39 -14.79 10.56 26.73
C GLY A 39 -14.30 10.22 25.32
N ASP A 40 -14.19 11.23 24.45
CA ASP A 40 -13.72 11.08 23.07
C ASP A 40 -12.25 10.62 23.03
N VAL A 41 -11.39 11.18 23.89
CA VAL A 41 -9.98 10.77 24.00
C VAL A 41 -9.88 9.32 24.47
N ASN A 42 -10.70 8.88 25.43
CA ASN A 42 -10.72 7.49 25.88
C ASN A 42 -11.23 6.53 24.78
N GLN A 43 -12.21 6.94 23.99
CA GLN A 43 -12.70 6.16 22.85
C GLN A 43 -11.64 6.06 21.74
N LEU A 44 -10.96 7.16 21.43
CA LEU A 44 -9.83 7.18 20.48
C LEU A 44 -8.65 6.36 20.98
N ALA A 45 -8.36 6.39 22.29
CA ALA A 45 -7.33 5.55 22.89
C ALA A 45 -7.68 4.07 22.82
N GLN A 46 -8.95 3.68 22.99
CA GLN A 46 -9.42 2.30 22.79
C GLN A 46 -9.41 1.87 21.31
N LEU A 47 -9.67 2.78 20.37
CA LEU A 47 -9.57 2.52 18.94
C LEU A 47 -8.10 2.43 18.47
N GLY A 48 -7.20 3.21 19.07
CA GLY A 48 -5.77 3.23 18.75
C GLY A 48 -4.95 2.17 19.50
N SER A 49 -5.46 1.67 20.62
CA SER A 49 -4.89 0.56 21.38
C SER A 49 -5.48 -0.75 20.88
N LEU A 50 -4.75 -1.40 19.97
CA LEU A 50 -4.73 -2.86 19.84
C LEU A 50 -5.95 -3.48 19.12
N SER A 51 -5.99 -3.37 17.79
CA SER A 51 -6.78 -4.31 16.99
C SER A 51 -5.96 -5.33 16.20
N ASP A 52 -4.69 -5.11 15.82
CA ASP A 52 -3.96 -6.14 15.06
C ASP A 52 -2.42 -6.02 15.18
N ALA A 53 -1.85 -6.23 16.38
CA ALA A 53 -0.38 -6.39 16.51
C ALA A 53 0.14 -7.71 15.88
N ASP A 54 -0.77 -8.64 15.56
CA ASP A 54 -0.46 -9.95 14.99
C ASP A 54 -0.54 -10.00 13.46
N SER A 55 -1.05 -8.94 12.81
CA SER A 55 -1.27 -8.87 11.37
C SER A 55 -0.33 -7.86 10.72
N PHE A 56 0.49 -8.33 9.78
CA PHE A 56 1.45 -7.56 9.00
C PHE A 56 0.92 -7.33 7.60
N LEU A 57 1.04 -6.10 7.10
CA LEU A 57 0.76 -5.79 5.71
C LEU A 57 1.92 -6.28 4.84
N VAL A 58 1.66 -7.24 3.95
CA VAL A 58 2.65 -7.81 3.05
C VAL A 58 2.37 -7.36 1.61
N ASP A 59 3.38 -6.77 0.98
CA ASP A 59 3.33 -6.42 -0.44
C ASP A 59 3.42 -7.67 -1.32
N VAL A 60 2.38 -7.90 -2.11
CA VAL A 60 2.30 -9.03 -3.06
C VAL A 60 2.67 -8.63 -4.49
N GLY A 61 2.87 -7.33 -4.75
CA GLY A 61 3.12 -6.76 -6.07
C GLY A 61 1.93 -5.95 -6.62
N THR A 62 2.16 -5.27 -7.74
CA THR A 62 1.17 -4.44 -8.48
C THR A 62 0.47 -3.36 -7.66
N GLY A 63 1.05 -2.94 -6.54
CA GLY A 63 0.51 -1.91 -5.65
C GLY A 63 -0.51 -2.42 -4.64
N TYR A 64 -0.68 -3.73 -4.48
CA TYR A 64 -1.61 -4.33 -3.52
C TYR A 64 -0.89 -4.89 -2.30
N PHE A 65 -1.53 -4.73 -1.14
CA PHE A 65 -1.04 -5.24 0.13
C PHE A 65 -2.07 -6.18 0.76
N VAL A 66 -1.60 -7.27 1.35
CA VAL A 66 -2.45 -8.28 2.00
C VAL A 66 -2.05 -8.37 3.46
N SER A 67 -3.02 -8.30 4.38
CA SER A 67 -2.76 -8.59 5.79
C SER A 67 -2.49 -10.09 5.98
N LYS A 68 -1.36 -10.41 6.60
CA LYS A 68 -0.90 -11.76 6.90
C LYS A 68 -0.37 -11.82 8.33
N SER A 69 -0.56 -12.96 9.00
CA SER A 69 0.13 -13.19 10.28
C SER A 69 1.66 -13.23 10.12
N ALA A 70 2.41 -12.99 11.19
CA ALA A 70 3.88 -13.06 11.18
C ALA A 70 4.43 -14.35 10.52
N SER A 71 3.89 -15.51 10.91
CA SER A 71 4.32 -16.80 10.36
C SER A 71 4.05 -16.93 8.86
N GLN A 72 2.91 -16.43 8.38
CA GLN A 72 2.57 -16.44 6.97
C GLN A 72 3.39 -15.45 6.16
N ALA A 73 3.71 -14.29 6.74
CA ALA A 73 4.59 -13.29 6.12
C ALA A 73 6.01 -13.85 5.95
N SER A 74 6.58 -14.48 6.98
CA SER A 74 7.89 -15.14 6.87
C SER A 74 7.90 -16.19 5.76
N LYS A 75 6.93 -17.13 5.77
CA LYS A 75 6.82 -18.15 4.71
C LYS A 75 6.69 -17.56 3.31
N PHE A 76 5.97 -16.45 3.18
CA PHE A 76 5.81 -15.77 1.89
C PHE A 76 7.13 -15.21 1.37
N TYR A 77 7.91 -14.56 2.23
CA TYR A 77 9.21 -14.03 1.85
C TYR A 77 10.24 -15.15 1.62
N ASP A 78 10.25 -16.20 2.43
CA ASP A 78 11.10 -17.38 2.23
C ASP A 78 10.83 -18.01 0.86
N SER A 79 9.55 -18.21 0.51
CA SER A 79 9.16 -18.73 -0.81
C SER A 79 9.60 -17.81 -1.95
N LYS A 80 9.60 -16.49 -1.73
CA LYS A 80 10.03 -15.50 -2.73
C LYS A 80 11.55 -15.53 -2.92
N ILE A 81 12.31 -15.73 -1.84
CA ILE A 81 13.75 -15.92 -1.88
C ILE A 81 14.09 -17.19 -2.68
N ASP A 82 13.44 -18.32 -2.34
CA ASP A 82 13.65 -19.59 -3.03
C ASP A 82 13.34 -19.50 -4.53
N TYR A 83 12.25 -18.82 -4.88
CA TYR A 83 11.86 -18.60 -6.27
C TYR A 83 12.93 -17.80 -7.04
N ILE A 84 13.44 -16.71 -6.45
CA ILE A 84 14.48 -15.88 -7.05
C ILE A 84 15.78 -16.69 -7.21
N GLN A 85 16.18 -17.45 -6.19
CA GLN A 85 17.37 -18.30 -6.22
C GLN A 85 17.27 -19.37 -7.30
N GLN A 86 16.14 -20.10 -7.38
CA GLN A 86 15.94 -21.12 -8.41
C GLN A 86 16.01 -20.53 -9.82
N ASN A 87 15.41 -19.36 -10.04
CA ASN A 87 15.46 -18.70 -11.34
C ASN A 87 16.87 -18.23 -11.69
N ALA A 88 17.61 -17.68 -10.71
CA ALA A 88 19.00 -17.31 -10.89
C ALA A 88 19.88 -18.53 -11.24
N SER A 89 19.73 -19.65 -10.52
CA SER A 89 20.45 -20.89 -10.81
C SER A 89 20.12 -21.44 -12.20
N LYS A 90 18.86 -21.41 -12.62
CA LYS A 90 18.45 -21.82 -13.98
C LYS A 90 19.10 -20.94 -15.05
N LEU A 91 19.14 -19.63 -14.83
CA LEU A 91 19.76 -18.70 -15.76
C LEU A 91 21.28 -18.92 -15.85
N LEU A 92 21.95 -19.06 -14.71
CA LEU A 92 23.38 -19.38 -14.66
C LEU A 92 23.70 -20.67 -15.42
N LYS A 93 22.92 -21.74 -15.19
CA LYS A 93 23.07 -23.00 -15.92
C LYS A 93 22.92 -22.79 -17.44
N SER A 94 21.92 -22.03 -17.88
CA SER A 94 21.73 -21.74 -19.30
C SER A 94 22.90 -20.94 -19.90
N ILE A 95 23.51 -20.04 -19.13
CA ILE A 95 24.69 -19.29 -19.55
C ILE A 95 25.90 -20.22 -19.69
N ASP A 96 26.13 -21.10 -18.71
CA ASP A 96 27.24 -22.04 -18.73
C ASP A 96 27.12 -23.03 -19.91
N GLU A 97 25.92 -23.55 -20.17
CA GLU A 97 25.64 -24.39 -21.34
C GLU A 97 25.94 -23.64 -22.66
N LYS A 98 25.54 -22.38 -22.76
CA LYS A 98 25.83 -21.55 -23.95
C LYS A 98 27.32 -21.28 -24.10
N LYS A 99 28.04 -21.07 -23.00
CA LYS A 99 29.50 -20.87 -23.01
C LYS A 99 30.21 -22.14 -23.48
N LEU A 100 29.81 -23.31 -23.00
CA LEU A 100 30.35 -24.60 -23.44
C LEU A 100 30.12 -24.80 -24.95
N GLN A 101 28.89 -24.59 -25.42
CA GLN A 101 28.55 -24.68 -26.85
C GLN A 101 29.43 -23.78 -27.72
N LEU A 102 29.71 -22.56 -27.28
CA LEU A 102 30.59 -21.64 -28.01
C LEU A 102 32.05 -22.11 -28.03
N GLN A 103 32.54 -22.71 -26.94
CA GLN A 103 33.89 -23.27 -26.89
C GLN A 103 34.02 -24.45 -27.85
N ASP A 104 33.08 -25.40 -27.81
CA ASP A 104 33.06 -26.57 -28.70
C ASP A 104 33.04 -26.16 -30.18
N LEU A 105 32.23 -25.14 -30.52
CA LEU A 105 32.18 -24.61 -31.89
C LEU A 105 33.49 -23.95 -32.31
N ASN A 106 34.14 -23.22 -31.40
CA ASN A 106 35.41 -22.56 -31.68
C ASN A 106 36.51 -23.59 -31.92
N ASP A 107 36.57 -24.66 -31.11
CA ASP A 107 37.52 -25.75 -31.27
C ASP A 107 37.32 -26.47 -32.61
N TYR A 108 36.06 -26.74 -32.99
CA TYR A 108 35.72 -27.30 -34.29
C TYR A 108 36.17 -26.41 -35.46
N ILE A 109 35.99 -25.08 -35.34
CA ILE A 109 36.44 -24.13 -36.37
C ILE A 109 37.97 -24.14 -36.50
N LEU A 110 38.71 -24.17 -35.39
CA LEU A 110 40.17 -24.24 -35.38
C LEU A 110 40.70 -25.56 -35.99
N GLU A 111 40.04 -26.68 -35.71
CA GLU A 111 40.39 -27.97 -36.30
C GLU A 111 40.19 -27.94 -37.83
N LYS A 112 39.03 -27.44 -38.28
CA LYS A 112 38.70 -27.35 -39.72
C LYS A 112 39.59 -26.37 -40.47
N SER A 113 39.98 -25.24 -39.89
CA SER A 113 40.88 -24.28 -40.55
C SER A 113 42.29 -24.88 -40.75
N SER A 114 42.84 -25.54 -39.73
CA SER A 114 44.16 -26.17 -39.80
C SER A 114 44.24 -27.35 -40.79
N THR A 115 43.10 -28.00 -41.04
CA THR A 115 43.01 -29.10 -42.03
C THR A 115 42.94 -28.55 -43.46
N GLN A 116 42.28 -27.41 -43.68
CA GLN A 116 42.21 -26.79 -45.01
C GLN A 116 43.55 -26.18 -45.46
N GLU A 117 44.38 -25.67 -44.55
CA GLU A 117 45.70 -25.14 -44.90
C GLU A 117 46.71 -26.23 -45.31
N LYS A 118 46.44 -27.49 -45.02
CA LYS A 118 47.33 -28.62 -45.34
C LYS A 118 47.01 -29.32 -46.67
N SER A 119 46.05 -28.82 -47.44
CA SER A 119 45.61 -29.40 -48.72
C SER A 119 45.70 -28.40 -49.86
#